data_AF-X0VVX9-F1
#
_entry.id   AF-X0VVX9-F1
#
_cell.length_a   1.000
_cell.length_b   1.000
_cell.length_c   1.000
_cell.angle_alpha   90.00
_cell.angle_beta   90.00
_cell.angle_gamma   90.00
#
_symmetry.space_group_name_H-M   'P 1'
#
loop_
_entity.id
_entity.type
_entity.pdbx_description
1 polymer ?
#
loop_
_entity_poly.entity_id
_entity_poly.type
_entity_poly.pdbx_seq_one_letter_code
_entity_poly.pdbx_strand_id
1 'polypeptide(L)'
;MIHLKDGTTLTDADVSPHKVDSELITSVERVVEGRTMTIKKSPLIDTFFVGTEASIDFKMMGHGAGTASPPQTIKRILGCYVKDSDPPIQCQFSMDPRTGNTLIELFEVHGKAAEGITARRIGGGKRVIEVFQRQFADSFHGIIKSHLIEEAFATSTGLGCTLIKPKVRAEILVQGGNVLLGFGQPGEKLNLE
;
A
#
# COMPACT_ATOMS: atom_id res chain seq x y z
N MET A 1 -13.36 -2.20 1.92
CA MET A 1 -14.14 -1.44 2.92
C MET A 1 -13.50 -0.07 3.13
N ILE A 2 -14.33 0.94 3.36
CA ILE A 2 -13.95 2.32 3.67
C ILE A 2 -14.75 2.68 4.92
N HIS A 3 -14.08 3.01 6.02
CA HIS A 3 -14.73 3.38 7.27
C HIS A 3 -14.78 4.89 7.38
N LEU A 4 -15.95 5.43 7.72
CA LEU A 4 -16.19 6.86 7.82
C LEU A 4 -16.30 7.31 9.28
N LYS A 5 -16.12 8.60 9.53
CA LYS A 5 -16.18 9.24 10.86
C LYS A 5 -17.56 9.12 11.52
N ASP A 6 -18.63 8.99 10.73
CA ASP A 6 -20.00 8.83 11.21
C ASP A 6 -20.35 7.39 11.63
N GLY A 7 -19.39 6.45 11.49
CA GLY A 7 -19.58 5.02 11.76
C GLY A 7 -20.05 4.22 10.55
N THR A 8 -20.36 4.86 9.43
CA THR A 8 -20.75 4.17 8.20
C THR A 8 -19.56 3.43 7.60
N THR A 9 -19.81 2.24 7.05
CA THR A 9 -18.81 1.48 6.28
C THR A 9 -19.31 1.31 4.86
N LEU A 10 -18.51 1.78 3.90
CA LEU A 10 -18.76 1.62 2.47
C LEU A 10 -17.89 0.49 1.92
N THR A 11 -18.39 -0.16 0.87
CA THR A 11 -17.69 -1.20 0.12
C THR A 11 -17.30 -0.70 -1.26
N ASP A 12 -16.52 -1.50 -1.98
CA ASP A 12 -16.05 -1.18 -3.33
C ASP A 12 -17.21 -1.16 -4.34
N ALA A 13 -18.36 -1.77 -4.00
CA ALA A 13 -19.58 -1.71 -4.78
C ALA A 13 -20.31 -0.36 -4.61
N ASP A 14 -20.13 0.30 -3.46
CA ASP A 14 -20.75 1.60 -3.18
C ASP A 14 -19.94 2.71 -3.82
N VAL A 15 -18.64 2.77 -3.52
CA VAL A 15 -17.76 3.84 -3.98
C VAL A 15 -16.28 3.46 -3.86
N SER A 16 -15.47 3.98 -4.77
CA SER A 16 -14.01 3.86 -4.67
C SER A 16 -13.44 4.88 -3.66
N PRO A 17 -12.41 4.56 -2.87
CA PRO A 17 -11.91 5.45 -1.82
C PRO A 17 -11.46 6.83 -2.33
N HIS A 18 -10.94 6.91 -3.55
CA HIS A 18 -10.48 8.16 -4.15
C HIS A 18 -11.63 9.14 -4.50
N LYS A 19 -12.88 8.68 -4.49
CA LYS A 19 -14.09 9.50 -4.74
C LYS A 19 -14.76 9.96 -3.45
N VAL A 20 -14.29 9.50 -2.30
CA VAL A 20 -14.79 9.92 -0.98
C VAL A 20 -13.88 11.03 -0.48
N ASP A 21 -14.47 12.05 0.12
CA ASP A 21 -13.69 13.08 0.81
C ASP A 21 -12.81 12.41 1.89
N SER A 22 -11.50 12.55 1.72
CA SER A 22 -10.48 11.94 2.59
C SER A 22 -10.60 12.40 4.04
N GLU A 23 -11.19 13.57 4.29
CA GLU A 23 -11.44 14.08 5.63
C GLU A 23 -12.62 13.38 6.33
N LEU A 24 -13.45 12.63 5.60
CA LEU A 24 -14.52 11.81 6.17
C LEU A 24 -14.06 10.39 6.50
N ILE A 25 -12.94 9.94 5.93
CA ILE A 25 -12.42 8.58 6.07
C ILE A 25 -11.64 8.46 7.39
N THR A 26 -11.86 7.37 8.13
CA THR A 26 -11.06 6.97 9.31
C THR A 26 -10.08 5.86 8.97
N SER A 27 -10.44 4.93 8.10
CA SER A 27 -9.54 3.91 7.55
C SER A 27 -10.05 3.33 6.24
N VAL A 28 -9.13 2.73 5.48
CA VAL A 28 -9.46 1.93 4.30
C VAL A 28 -8.90 0.53 4.49
N GLU A 29 -9.73 -0.48 4.27
CA GLU A 29 -9.42 -1.87 4.59
C GLU A 29 -9.68 -2.81 3.42
N ARG A 30 -8.85 -3.83 3.28
CA ARG A 30 -9.05 -4.94 2.35
C ARG A 30 -8.83 -6.25 3.07
N VAL A 31 -9.79 -7.15 2.92
CA VAL A 31 -9.65 -8.55 3.33
C VAL A 31 -8.99 -9.31 2.19
N VAL A 32 -7.90 -10.00 2.50
CA VAL A 32 -7.10 -10.78 1.56
C VAL A 32 -6.89 -12.16 2.18
N GLU A 33 -7.59 -13.18 1.66
CA GLU A 33 -7.49 -14.58 2.14
C GLU A 33 -7.57 -14.72 3.67
N GLY A 34 -8.56 -14.06 4.29
CA GLY A 34 -8.79 -14.11 5.74
C GLY A 34 -7.88 -13.21 6.58
N ARG A 35 -7.01 -12.42 5.94
CA ARG A 35 -6.18 -11.39 6.60
C ARG A 35 -6.69 -10.00 6.28
N THR A 36 -6.55 -9.07 7.20
CA THR A 36 -7.00 -7.69 7.00
C THR A 36 -5.80 -6.79 6.77
N MET A 37 -5.78 -6.10 5.64
CA MET A 37 -4.83 -5.05 5.33
C MET A 37 -5.53 -3.70 5.52
N THR A 38 -4.96 -2.81 6.32
CA THR A 38 -5.60 -1.52 6.68
C THR A 38 -4.62 -0.36 6.52
N ILE A 39 -5.07 0.75 5.92
CA ILE A 39 -4.40 2.06 6.08
C ILE A 39 -5.28 2.93 6.99
N LYS A 40 -4.74 3.35 8.13
CA LYS A 40 -5.42 4.30 9.03
C LYS A 40 -5.27 5.73 8.49
N LYS A 41 -6.32 6.54 8.58
CA LYS A 41 -6.24 7.97 8.23
C LYS A 41 -5.26 8.67 9.17
N SER A 42 -4.49 9.57 8.57
CA SER A 42 -3.59 10.50 9.23
C SER A 42 -3.71 11.87 8.56
N PRO A 43 -3.46 12.98 9.28
CA PRO A 43 -3.36 14.31 8.67
C PRO A 43 -2.30 14.41 7.56
N LEU A 44 -1.39 13.43 7.50
CA LEU A 44 -0.30 13.32 6.52
C LEU A 44 -0.71 12.57 5.25
N ILE A 45 -1.95 12.11 5.16
CA ILE A 45 -2.51 11.47 3.97
C ILE A 45 -3.44 12.44 3.26
N ASP A 46 -3.19 12.62 1.96
CA ASP A 46 -4.04 13.43 1.10
C ASP A 46 -5.23 12.62 0.57
N THR A 47 -5.01 11.61 -0.25
CA THR A 47 -6.09 10.76 -0.80
C THR A 47 -5.73 9.27 -0.74
N PHE A 48 -6.75 8.41 -0.72
CA PHE A 48 -6.61 6.96 -0.72
C PHE A 48 -6.98 6.38 -2.08
N PHE A 49 -6.43 5.23 -2.40
CA PHE A 49 -6.82 4.44 -3.55
C PHE A 49 -6.63 2.96 -3.27
N VAL A 50 -7.20 2.15 -4.15
CA VAL A 50 -7.04 0.70 -4.15
C VAL A 50 -6.71 0.23 -5.55
N GLY A 51 -6.10 -0.94 -5.62
CA GLY A 51 -6.07 -1.66 -6.88
C GLY A 51 -5.60 -3.09 -6.72
N THR A 52 -5.43 -3.74 -7.86
CA THR A 52 -5.10 -5.16 -7.94
C THR A 52 -4.14 -5.36 -9.09
N GLU A 53 -3.05 -6.07 -8.82
CA GLU A 53 -2.12 -6.54 -9.84
C GLU A 53 -2.44 -8.00 -10.13
N ALA A 54 -2.71 -8.32 -11.40
CA ALA A 54 -2.99 -9.68 -11.85
C ALA A 54 -2.06 -10.06 -13.01
N SER A 55 -1.62 -11.32 -13.06
CA SER A 55 -0.96 -11.89 -14.23
C SER A 55 -1.92 -12.77 -15.02
N ILE A 56 -1.68 -12.81 -16.33
CA ILE A 56 -2.26 -13.79 -17.24
C ILE A 56 -1.08 -14.48 -17.90
N ASP A 57 -0.95 -15.78 -17.71
CA ASP A 57 0.05 -16.57 -18.42
C ASP A 57 -0.51 -16.87 -19.81
N PHE A 58 0.13 -16.29 -20.83
CA PHE A 58 -0.12 -16.62 -22.23
C PHE A 58 0.77 -17.80 -22.63
N LYS A 59 0.17 -18.97 -22.84
CA LYS A 59 0.87 -20.08 -23.51
C LYS A 59 1.02 -19.72 -24.99
N MET A 60 2.20 -19.27 -25.40
CA MET A 60 2.53 -19.10 -26.82
C MET A 60 2.73 -20.47 -27.46
N MET A 61 1.69 -21.03 -28.06
CA MET A 61 1.77 -22.21 -28.93
C MET A 61 1.18 -21.87 -30.31
N GLY A 62 1.81 -22.38 -31.37
CA GLY A 62 1.47 -22.11 -32.77
C GLY A 62 0.03 -22.48 -33.18
N HIS A 63 -0.31 -22.15 -34.43
CA HIS A 63 -1.63 -22.23 -35.08
C HIS A 63 -2.64 -23.17 -34.38
N GLY A 64 -3.48 -22.59 -33.53
CA GLY A 64 -4.48 -23.29 -32.72
C GLY A 64 -4.57 -22.66 -31.33
N ALA A 65 -5.32 -21.57 -31.21
CA ALA A 65 -5.41 -20.75 -30.00
C ALA A 65 -5.79 -21.58 -28.76
N GLY A 66 -4.82 -21.86 -27.91
CA GLY A 66 -5.06 -22.38 -26.56
C GLY A 66 -5.75 -21.30 -25.72
N THR A 67 -6.80 -21.68 -25.00
CA THR A 67 -7.52 -20.80 -24.07
C THR A 67 -6.54 -20.19 -23.06
N ALA A 68 -6.57 -18.86 -22.92
CA ALA A 68 -5.80 -18.16 -21.90
C ALA A 68 -6.08 -18.75 -20.52
N SER A 69 -5.05 -18.87 -19.69
CA SER A 69 -5.24 -19.22 -18.29
C SER A 69 -6.08 -18.15 -17.59
N PRO A 70 -6.92 -18.50 -16.60
CA PRO A 70 -7.67 -17.50 -15.85
C PRO A 70 -6.68 -16.55 -15.15
N PRO A 71 -6.97 -15.24 -15.12
CA PRO A 71 -6.11 -14.25 -14.49
C PRO A 71 -5.89 -14.60 -13.02
N GLN A 72 -4.63 -14.65 -12.60
CA GLN A 72 -4.27 -14.88 -11.20
C GLN A 72 -3.94 -13.54 -10.55
N THR A 73 -4.55 -13.28 -9.39
CA THR A 73 -4.20 -12.08 -8.62
C THR A 73 -2.83 -12.28 -7.97
N ILE A 74 -1.88 -11.42 -8.31
CA ILE A 74 -0.52 -11.42 -7.73
C ILE A 74 -0.49 -10.53 -6.49
N LYS A 75 -1.14 -9.36 -6.51
CA LYS A 75 -1.15 -8.43 -5.37
C LYS A 75 -2.50 -7.75 -5.22
N ARG A 76 -2.91 -7.58 -3.97
CA ARG A 76 -3.92 -6.59 -3.58
C ARG A 76 -3.19 -5.36 -3.06
N ILE A 77 -3.62 -4.18 -3.48
CA ILE A 77 -2.95 -2.92 -3.16
C ILE A 77 -3.95 -2.00 -2.46
N LEU A 78 -3.59 -1.56 -1.26
CA LEU A 78 -4.09 -0.34 -0.66
C LEU A 78 -3.03 0.73 -0.85
N GLY A 79 -3.42 1.96 -1.11
CA GLY A 79 -2.43 3.02 -1.19
C GLY A 79 -2.99 4.39 -0.90
N CYS A 80 -2.07 5.32 -0.79
CA CYS A 80 -2.39 6.71 -0.53
C CYS A 80 -1.30 7.64 -1.08
N TYR A 81 -1.64 8.92 -1.17
CA TYR A 81 -0.66 9.98 -1.42
C TYR A 81 -0.24 10.64 -0.12
N VAL A 82 1.07 10.84 0.03
CA VAL A 82 1.62 11.62 1.13
C VAL A 82 1.28 13.09 0.89
N LYS A 83 0.80 13.78 1.94
CA LYS A 83 0.46 15.20 1.90
C LYS A 83 1.73 16.05 1.83
N ASP A 84 1.63 17.23 1.22
CA ASP A 84 2.71 18.24 1.16
C ASP A 84 4.03 17.75 0.53
N SER A 85 3.95 16.76 -0.36
CA SER A 85 5.08 16.30 -1.20
C SER A 85 5.02 16.90 -2.60
N ASP A 86 6.13 17.46 -3.06
CA ASP A 86 6.35 17.91 -4.44
C ASP A 86 7.74 17.43 -4.92
N PRO A 87 7.82 16.51 -5.90
CA PRO A 87 6.71 15.87 -6.61
C PRO A 87 5.83 14.98 -5.70
N PRO A 88 4.59 14.66 -6.10
CA PRO A 88 3.72 13.80 -5.30
C PRO A 88 4.34 12.43 -5.01
N ILE A 89 4.33 12.03 -3.74
CA ILE A 89 4.80 10.71 -3.30
C ILE A 89 3.60 9.79 -3.14
N GLN A 90 3.63 8.66 -3.86
CA GLN A 90 2.66 7.60 -3.74
C GLN A 90 3.21 6.49 -2.83
N CYS A 91 2.41 6.10 -1.83
CA CYS A 91 2.66 4.94 -1.00
C CYS A 91 1.75 3.79 -1.45
N GLN A 92 2.35 2.65 -1.80
CA GLN A 92 1.63 1.41 -2.09
C GLN A 92 1.90 0.39 -1.00
N PHE A 93 0.84 -0.04 -0.34
CA PHE A 93 0.82 -1.10 0.64
C PHE A 93 0.18 -2.33 0.00
N SER A 94 1.02 -3.31 -0.32
CA SER A 94 0.63 -4.45 -1.15
C SER A 94 0.76 -5.76 -0.40
N MET A 95 -0.18 -6.67 -0.62
CA MET A 95 -0.16 -8.03 -0.07
C MET A 95 -0.32 -9.05 -1.19
N ASP A 96 0.56 -10.05 -1.22
CA ASP A 96 0.38 -11.24 -2.07
C ASP A 96 -0.66 -12.16 -1.42
N PRO A 97 -1.80 -12.43 -2.06
CA PRO A 97 -2.85 -13.25 -1.46
C PRO A 97 -2.42 -14.69 -1.15
N ARG A 98 -1.39 -15.22 -1.84
CA ARG A 98 -0.97 -16.63 -1.68
C ARG A 98 -0.10 -16.85 -0.46
N THR A 99 0.78 -15.89 -0.19
CA THR A 99 1.78 -15.96 0.89
C THR A 99 1.41 -15.06 2.07
N GLY A 100 0.56 -14.06 1.82
CA GLY A 100 0.27 -12.93 2.68
C GLY A 100 1.50 -12.08 3.00
N ASN A 101 2.57 -12.22 2.21
CA ASN A 101 3.71 -11.34 2.27
C ASN A 101 3.29 -9.92 1.94
N THR A 102 3.74 -8.96 2.74
CA THR A 102 3.29 -7.57 2.65
C THR A 102 4.46 -6.63 2.39
N LEU A 103 4.30 -5.69 1.47
CA LEU A 103 5.34 -4.74 1.09
C LEU A 103 4.80 -3.31 1.09
N ILE A 104 5.59 -2.38 1.63
CA ILE A 104 5.46 -0.95 1.35
C ILE A 104 6.41 -0.55 0.24
N GLU A 105 5.90 0.19 -0.74
CA GLU A 105 6.68 0.90 -1.74
C GLU A 105 6.35 2.39 -1.73
N LEU A 106 7.37 3.24 -1.65
CA LEU A 106 7.24 4.69 -1.74
C LEU A 106 8.03 5.22 -2.94
N PHE A 107 7.35 5.95 -3.82
CA PHE A 107 7.95 6.49 -5.04
C PHE A 107 7.28 7.80 -5.47
N GLU A 108 8.05 8.62 -6.18
CA GLU A 108 7.56 9.87 -6.77
C GLU A 108 6.81 9.61 -8.08
N VAL A 109 5.74 10.38 -8.29
CA VAL A 109 4.96 10.37 -9.53
C VAL A 109 4.83 11.77 -10.11
N HIS A 110 4.66 11.86 -11.43
CA HIS A 110 4.52 13.15 -12.13
C HIS A 110 3.28 13.94 -11.69
N GLY A 111 2.25 13.25 -11.24
CA GLY A 111 1.00 13.83 -10.79
C GLY A 111 0.12 12.77 -10.13
N LYS A 112 -0.79 13.22 -9.27
CA LYS A 112 -1.78 12.33 -8.64
C LYS A 112 -2.75 11.87 -9.72
N ALA A 113 -2.92 10.55 -9.87
CA ALA A 113 -3.92 9.99 -10.76
C ALA A 113 -5.28 9.97 -10.07
N ALA A 114 -6.37 10.10 -10.84
CA ALA A 114 -7.73 10.04 -10.30
C ALA A 114 -7.98 8.74 -9.51
N GLU A 115 -7.49 7.61 -10.02
CA GLU A 115 -7.60 6.31 -9.35
C GLU A 115 -6.34 5.92 -8.55
N GLY A 116 -5.36 6.82 -8.47
CA GLY A 116 -4.09 6.65 -7.76
C GLY A 116 -3.13 5.59 -8.33
N ILE A 117 -3.59 4.36 -8.56
CA ILE A 117 -2.75 3.23 -8.98
C ILE A 117 -2.11 3.42 -10.37
N THR A 118 -2.70 4.23 -11.22
CA THR A 118 -2.25 4.48 -12.61
C THR A 118 -1.24 5.62 -12.74
N ALA A 119 -0.81 6.23 -11.63
CA ALA A 119 0.11 7.36 -11.68
C ALA A 119 1.49 6.97 -12.23
N ARG A 120 2.01 7.83 -13.12
CA ARG A 120 3.28 7.61 -13.80
C ARG A 120 4.46 7.94 -12.89
N ARG A 121 5.30 6.94 -12.59
CA ARG A 121 6.52 7.08 -11.78
C ARG A 121 7.55 8.00 -12.45
N ILE A 122 8.20 8.89 -11.69
CA ILE A 122 9.24 9.82 -12.19
C ILE A 122 10.59 9.11 -12.42
N GLY A 123 10.86 8.05 -11.66
CA GLY A 123 12.09 7.26 -11.78
C GLY A 123 11.81 5.78 -11.98
N GLY A 124 11.82 5.31 -13.22
CA GLY A 124 11.73 3.90 -13.59
C GLY A 124 13.10 3.29 -13.90
N GLY A 125 14.00 3.25 -12.91
CA GLY A 125 15.26 2.53 -13.08
C GLY A 125 15.04 1.02 -13.01
N LYS A 126 15.71 0.24 -13.87
CA LYS A 126 15.88 -1.22 -13.69
C LYS A 126 16.53 -1.43 -12.32
N ARG A 127 15.79 -1.92 -11.32
CA ARG A 127 16.24 -1.93 -9.92
C ARG A 127 16.54 -3.34 -9.43
N VAL A 128 17.76 -3.53 -8.95
CA VAL A 128 17.96 -4.40 -7.80
C VAL A 128 17.13 -3.79 -6.68
N ILE A 129 16.07 -4.48 -6.28
CA ILE A 129 15.14 -4.03 -5.24
C ILE A 129 15.74 -4.48 -3.91
N GLU A 130 16.41 -3.57 -3.21
CA GLU A 130 16.78 -3.83 -1.83
C GLU A 130 15.52 -3.72 -0.96
N VAL A 131 15.28 -4.76 -0.16
CA VAL A 131 14.11 -4.83 0.71
C VAL A 131 14.58 -4.90 2.15
N PHE A 132 14.21 -3.93 2.97
CA PHE A 132 14.35 -4.02 4.42
C PHE A 132 13.19 -4.85 4.97
N GLN A 133 13.50 -5.88 5.74
CA GLN A 133 12.68 -7.08 5.74
C GLN A 133 12.63 -7.75 7.11
N ARG A 134 11.44 -8.19 7.52
CA ARG A 134 11.24 -8.96 8.76
C ARG A 134 10.14 -10.00 8.62
N GLN A 135 10.34 -11.15 9.26
CA GLN A 135 9.35 -12.21 9.32
C GLN A 135 8.52 -12.13 10.61
N PHE A 136 7.21 -12.31 10.47
CA PHE A 136 6.27 -12.47 11.57
C PHE A 136 5.44 -13.73 11.29
N ALA A 137 5.54 -14.72 12.19
CA ALA A 137 5.00 -16.07 11.96
C ALA A 137 5.42 -16.61 10.58
N ASP A 138 4.46 -16.99 9.73
CA ASP A 138 4.70 -17.61 8.42
C ASP A 138 4.77 -16.59 7.27
N SER A 139 4.84 -15.30 7.56
CA SER A 139 4.79 -14.25 6.53
C SER A 139 5.87 -13.21 6.70
N PHE A 140 6.38 -12.79 5.55
CA PHE A 140 7.39 -11.76 5.46
C PHE A 140 6.73 -10.39 5.20
N HIS A 141 7.25 -9.38 5.88
CA HIS A 141 6.85 -8.00 5.72
C HIS A 141 8.07 -7.13 5.42
N GLY A 142 7.96 -6.22 4.45
CA GLY A 142 9.11 -5.44 4.02
C GLY A 142 8.81 -4.04 3.52
N ILE A 143 9.86 -3.23 3.48
CA ILE A 143 9.91 -1.90 2.91
C ILE A 143 10.88 -1.94 1.75
N ILE A 144 10.39 -1.62 0.56
CA ILE A 144 11.23 -1.45 -0.62
C ILE A 144 12.03 -0.16 -0.44
N LYS A 145 13.36 -0.28 -0.34
CA LYS A 145 14.21 0.89 -0.19
C LYS A 145 14.16 1.77 -1.43
N SER A 146 14.12 3.06 -1.22
CA SER A 146 14.17 4.07 -2.27
C SER A 146 14.95 5.29 -1.79
N HIS A 147 15.34 6.16 -2.72
CA HIS A 147 16.04 7.41 -2.40
C HIS A 147 15.20 8.39 -1.58
N LEU A 148 13.90 8.14 -1.40
CA LEU A 148 13.01 8.95 -0.56
C LEU A 148 13.12 8.60 0.92
N ILE A 149 13.63 7.41 1.23
CA ILE A 149 13.70 6.87 2.59
C ILE A 149 15.03 7.29 3.20
N GLU A 150 14.97 8.03 4.30
CA GLU A 150 16.11 8.39 5.13
C GLU A 150 16.63 7.16 5.87
N GLU A 151 15.73 6.45 6.53
CA GLU A 151 16.02 5.23 7.27
C GLU A 151 14.85 4.26 7.25
N ALA A 152 15.16 2.97 7.32
CA ALA A 152 14.21 1.90 7.58
C ALA A 152 14.61 1.22 8.90
N PHE A 153 13.62 0.93 9.74
CA PHE A 153 13.83 0.44 11.10
C PHE A 153 12.79 -0.63 11.46
N ALA A 154 13.10 -1.43 12.49
CA ALA A 154 12.18 -2.39 13.06
C ALA A 154 11.63 -1.87 14.40
N THR A 155 10.37 -2.15 14.69
CA THR A 155 9.75 -1.90 16.01
C THR A 155 9.39 -3.23 16.66
N SER A 156 9.00 -3.31 17.93
CA SER A 156 8.65 -4.61 18.52
C SER A 156 7.51 -5.32 17.77
N THR A 157 6.58 -4.54 17.23
CA THR A 157 5.33 -4.97 16.58
C THR A 157 5.36 -4.87 15.05
N GLY A 158 6.47 -4.47 14.45
CA GLY A 158 6.44 -4.07 13.05
C GLY A 158 7.78 -3.69 12.42
N LEU A 159 7.65 -2.90 11.35
CA LEU A 159 8.74 -2.28 10.61
C LEU A 159 8.26 -0.93 10.06
N GLY A 160 9.13 0.06 10.04
CA GLY A 160 8.80 1.39 9.55
C GLY A 160 9.94 2.04 8.79
N CYS A 161 9.64 3.17 8.20
CA CYS A 161 10.61 4.03 7.56
C CYS A 161 10.28 5.50 7.78
N THR A 162 11.30 6.32 7.67
CA THR A 162 11.18 7.78 7.70
C THR A 162 11.52 8.32 6.31
N LEU A 163 10.68 9.21 5.78
CA LEU A 163 10.94 9.93 4.54
C LEU A 163 11.81 11.15 4.78
N ILE A 164 12.70 11.44 3.82
CA ILE A 164 13.58 12.62 3.86
C ILE A 164 12.75 13.91 3.74
N LYS A 165 11.84 13.95 2.75
CA LYS A 165 10.96 15.08 2.48
C LYS A 165 9.65 14.61 1.82
N PRO A 166 8.47 14.95 2.36
CA PRO A 166 8.27 15.56 3.68
C PRO A 166 8.73 14.60 4.79
N LYS A 167 9.06 15.14 5.97
CA LYS A 167 9.48 14.33 7.12
C LYS A 167 8.29 13.56 7.68
N VAL A 168 8.05 12.37 7.14
CA VAL A 168 6.91 11.52 7.48
C VAL A 168 7.41 10.13 7.85
N ARG A 169 6.91 9.60 8.95
CA ARG A 169 7.10 8.22 9.37
C ARG A 169 5.95 7.37 8.84
N ALA A 170 6.27 6.26 8.19
CA ALA A 170 5.30 5.23 7.79
C ALA A 170 5.67 3.89 8.46
N GLU A 171 4.70 3.20 9.06
CA GLU A 171 4.96 1.95 9.80
C GLU A 171 3.93 0.87 9.51
N ILE A 172 4.42 -0.33 9.22
CA ILE A 172 3.65 -1.58 9.20
C ILE A 172 3.61 -2.11 10.63
N LEU A 173 2.41 -2.39 11.14
CA LEU A 173 2.20 -3.11 12.39
C LEU A 173 1.48 -4.41 12.12
N VAL A 174 1.98 -5.49 12.72
CA VAL A 174 1.45 -6.84 12.55
C VAL A 174 0.81 -7.27 13.87
N GLN A 175 -0.49 -7.55 13.83
CA GLN A 175 -1.29 -7.97 14.98
C GLN A 175 -2.15 -9.17 14.59
N GLY A 176 -1.60 -10.38 14.75
CA GLY A 176 -2.27 -11.60 14.31
C GLY A 176 -2.56 -11.57 12.80
N GLY A 177 -3.83 -11.72 12.42
CA GLY A 177 -4.26 -11.63 11.02
C GLY A 177 -4.39 -10.21 10.46
N ASN A 178 -4.17 -9.17 11.28
CA ASN A 178 -4.30 -7.78 10.87
C ASN A 178 -2.93 -7.16 10.59
N VAL A 179 -2.80 -6.51 9.44
CA VAL A 179 -1.60 -5.79 9.01
C VAL A 179 -2.00 -4.34 8.75
N LEU A 180 -1.54 -3.44 9.61
CA LEU A 180 -1.90 -2.03 9.58
C LEU A 180 -0.75 -1.17 9.09
N LEU A 181 -1.06 -0.17 8.27
CA LEU A 181 -0.16 0.91 7.89
C LEU A 181 -0.62 2.21 8.53
N GLY A 182 0.26 2.80 9.32
CA GLY A 182 0.07 4.10 9.95
C GLY A 182 1.07 5.15 9.46
N PHE A 183 0.69 6.42 9.55
CA PHE A 183 1.52 7.58 9.23
C PHE A 183 1.54 8.58 10.38
N GLY A 184 2.71 9.12 10.71
CA GLY A 184 2.88 10.12 11.77
C GLY A 184 4.15 10.95 11.57
N GLN A 185 4.40 11.90 12.48
CA GLN A 185 5.67 12.63 12.45
C GLN A 185 6.81 11.73 12.98
N PRO A 186 8.06 11.97 12.56
CA PRO A 186 9.21 11.35 13.18
C PRO A 186 9.24 11.59 14.69
N GLY A 187 9.44 10.53 15.48
CA GLY A 187 9.47 10.60 16.95
C GLY A 187 8.11 10.55 17.65
N GLU A 188 6.99 10.68 16.92
CA GLU A 188 5.66 10.52 17.51
C GLU A 188 5.28 9.05 17.66
N LYS A 189 4.49 8.76 18.70
CA LYS A 189 3.79 7.48 18.84
C LYS A 189 2.61 7.48 17.87
N LEU A 190 2.55 6.49 16.99
CA LEU A 190 1.39 6.33 16.10
C LEU A 190 0.17 5.95 16.95
N ASN A 191 -0.84 6.82 16.97
CA ASN A 191 -2.14 6.49 17.52
C ASN A 191 -2.88 5.61 16.51
N LEU A 192 -2.94 4.33 16.80
CA LEU A 192 -3.52 3.30 15.93
C LEU A 192 -4.75 2.64 16.55
N GLU A 193 -5.11 3.10 17.76
CA GLU A 193 -6.32 2.74 18.51
C GLU A 193 -7.55 3.40 17.89
#